data_AF-A0A660XDI1-F1
#
_entry.id   AF-A0A660XDI1-F1
#
_cell.length_a   1.000
_cell.length_b   1.000
_cell.length_c   1.000
_cell.angle_alpha   90.00
_cell.angle_beta   90.00
_cell.angle_gamma   90.00
#
_symmetry.space_group_name_H-M   'P 1'
#
loop_
_entity.id
_entity.type
_entity.pdbx_description
1 polymer ?
#
loop_
_entity_poly.entity_id
_entity_poly.type
_entity_poly.pdbx_seq_one_letter_code
_entity_poly.pdbx_strand_id
1 'polypeptide(L)'
;MLNILSVSDITAQIKSKLENDIPDAIIRAEISECKFHSSGHIYMTLKDPGAVLPAVIWRTTAQQLKTKPAVGMDVIVYGRLSVYAPHGKYQFIIQSLQDAGRGELYIRYEALKVKLIEDGLC
;
A
#
# COMPACT_ATOMS: atom_id res chain seq x y z
N MET A 1 37.86 -12.52 -2.63
CA MET A 1 38.16 -12.03 -3.99
C MET A 1 36.97 -11.18 -4.42
N LEU A 2 37.18 -10.01 -5.03
CA LEU A 2 36.08 -9.17 -5.52
C LEU A 2 35.65 -9.70 -6.89
N ASN A 3 34.37 -10.01 -7.06
CA ASN A 3 33.81 -10.45 -8.33
C ASN A 3 33.28 -9.24 -9.11
N ILE A 4 33.50 -9.22 -10.42
CA ILE A 4 32.87 -8.23 -11.32
C ILE A 4 31.42 -8.64 -11.50
N LEU A 5 30.49 -7.75 -11.14
CA LEU A 5 29.04 -7.96 -11.28
C LEU A 5 28.49 -7.06 -12.38
N SER A 6 27.54 -7.57 -13.17
CA SER A 6 26.75 -6.74 -14.06
C SER A 6 25.71 -5.92 -13.27
N VAL A 7 25.15 -4.89 -13.91
CA VAL A 7 24.05 -4.10 -13.35
C VAL A 7 22.83 -4.99 -13.04
N SER A 8 22.57 -5.98 -13.90
CA SER A 8 21.51 -6.97 -13.70
C SER A 8 21.77 -7.85 -12.49
N ASP A 9 23.03 -8.27 -12.27
CA ASP A 9 23.39 -9.11 -11.12
C ASP A 9 23.17 -8.38 -9.80
N ILE A 10 23.60 -7.10 -9.72
CA ILE A 10 23.38 -6.28 -8.53
C ILE A 10 21.90 -6.08 -8.27
N THR A 11 21.12 -5.77 -9.31
CA THR A 11 19.67 -5.55 -9.18
C THR A 11 18.95 -6.82 -8.74
N ALA A 12 19.34 -7.98 -9.27
CA ALA A 12 18.80 -9.27 -8.87
C ALA A 12 19.13 -9.62 -7.41
N GLN A 13 20.35 -9.31 -6.95
CA GLN A 13 20.73 -9.48 -5.55
C GLN A 13 19.93 -8.58 -4.61
N ILE A 14 19.73 -7.31 -4.97
CA ILE A 14 18.90 -6.37 -4.18
C ILE A 14 17.46 -6.90 -4.11
N LYS A 15 16.90 -7.31 -5.24
CA LYS A 15 15.55 -7.89 -5.29
C LYS A 15 15.43 -9.11 -4.37
N SER A 16 16.37 -10.05 -4.48
CA SER A 16 16.34 -11.27 -3.68
C SER A 16 16.45 -10.99 -2.18
N LYS A 17 17.35 -10.08 -1.77
CA LYS A 17 17.46 -9.70 -0.35
C LYS A 17 16.19 -9.01 0.13
N LEU A 18 15.65 -8.07 -0.65
CA LEU A 18 14.43 -7.36 -0.29
C LEU A 18 13.23 -8.31 -0.13
N GLU A 19 13.05 -9.24 -1.08
CA GLU A 19 11.91 -10.19 -1.07
C GLU A 19 12.06 -11.30 -0.03
N ASN A 20 13.29 -11.66 0.38
CA ASN A 20 13.53 -12.69 1.39
C ASN A 20 13.54 -12.13 2.82
N ASP A 21 14.15 -10.96 3.02
CA ASP A 21 14.37 -10.39 4.35
C ASP A 21 13.17 -9.57 4.84
N ILE A 22 12.34 -9.06 3.91
CA ILE A 22 11.15 -8.29 4.25
C ILE A 22 9.90 -9.12 3.93
N PRO A 23 9.17 -9.61 4.95
CA PRO A 23 7.94 -10.35 4.75
C PRO A 23 6.82 -9.43 4.23
N ASP A 24 5.71 -10.05 3.85
CA ASP A 24 4.47 -9.34 3.58
C ASP A 24 4.09 -8.44 4.76
N ALA A 25 3.59 -7.24 4.45
CA ALA A 25 3.33 -6.20 5.42
C ALA A 25 1.94 -5.59 5.25
N ILE A 26 1.42 -5.06 6.36
CA ILE A 26 0.25 -4.20 6.39
C ILE A 26 0.72 -2.77 6.66
N ILE A 27 0.37 -1.84 5.78
CA ILE A 27 0.83 -0.44 5.82
C ILE A 27 -0.39 0.47 5.88
N ARG A 28 -0.40 1.44 6.81
CA ARG A 28 -1.32 2.58 6.80
C ARG A 28 -0.62 3.77 6.14
N ALA A 29 -1.23 4.37 5.14
CA ALA A 29 -0.66 5.50 4.42
C ALA A 29 -1.73 6.30 3.69
N GLU A 30 -1.41 7.54 3.33
CA GLU A 30 -2.26 8.35 2.44
C GLU A 30 -1.87 8.11 0.98
N ILE A 31 -2.86 8.03 0.08
CA ILE A 31 -2.62 7.98 -1.37
C ILE A 31 -2.34 9.39 -1.89
N SER A 32 -1.10 9.68 -2.32
CA SER A 32 -0.74 10.99 -2.90
C SER A 32 -1.00 11.07 -4.41
N GLU A 33 -0.84 9.96 -5.12
CA GLU A 33 -1.11 9.84 -6.56
C GLU A 33 -1.82 8.50 -6.84
N CYS A 34 -2.75 8.50 -7.79
CA CYS A 34 -3.44 7.29 -8.25
C CYS A 34 -3.70 7.37 -9.76
N LYS A 35 -3.22 6.39 -10.52
CA LYS A 35 -3.29 6.33 -11.98
C LYS A 35 -3.84 4.96 -12.42
N PHE A 36 -4.93 5.00 -13.17
CA PHE A 36 -5.54 3.82 -13.78
C PHE A 36 -4.97 3.62 -15.17
N HIS A 37 -4.24 2.53 -15.38
CA HIS A 37 -3.64 2.22 -16.68
C HIS A 37 -4.60 1.42 -17.56
N SER A 38 -4.48 1.55 -18.88
CA SER A 38 -5.34 0.86 -19.86
C SER A 38 -5.25 -0.67 -19.78
N SER A 39 -4.13 -1.21 -19.30
CA SER A 39 -3.94 -2.64 -19.00
C SER A 39 -4.80 -3.15 -17.84
N GLY A 40 -5.39 -2.24 -17.05
CA GLY A 40 -6.16 -2.55 -15.85
C GLY A 40 -5.33 -2.60 -14.57
N HIS A 41 -4.05 -2.23 -14.62
CA HIS A 41 -3.24 -2.01 -13.42
C HIS A 41 -3.53 -0.65 -12.81
N ILE A 42 -3.40 -0.55 -11.49
CA ILE A 42 -3.49 0.71 -10.76
C ILE A 42 -2.12 1.01 -10.20
N TYR A 43 -1.52 2.11 -10.64
CA TYR A 43 -0.28 2.62 -10.05
C TYR A 43 -0.62 3.73 -9.09
N MET A 44 -0.05 3.68 -7.90
CA MET A 44 -0.28 4.69 -6.89
C MET A 44 0.97 4.99 -6.11
N THR A 45 0.91 6.03 -5.31
CA THR A 45 1.99 6.41 -4.42
C THR A 45 1.42 6.56 -3.03
N LEU A 46 1.95 5.76 -2.11
CA LEU A 46 1.63 5.79 -0.70
C LEU A 46 2.61 6.74 -0.03
N LYS A 47 2.12 7.61 0.86
CA LYS A 47 2.97 8.50 1.65
C LYS A 47 2.59 8.47 3.13
N ASP A 48 3.59 8.75 3.94
CA ASP A 48 3.45 9.18 5.32
C ASP A 48 4.27 10.49 5.51
N PRO A 49 4.37 11.07 6.72
CA PRO A 49 5.15 12.29 6.93
C PRO A 49 6.66 12.19 6.64
N GLY A 50 7.24 10.99 6.64
CA GLY A 50 8.68 10.76 6.51
C GLY A 50 9.11 10.10 5.21
N ALA A 51 8.20 9.43 4.49
CA ALA A 51 8.54 8.59 3.36
C ALA A 51 7.44 8.53 2.30
N VAL A 52 7.87 8.16 1.10
CA VAL A 52 7.02 7.91 -0.06
C VAL A 52 7.36 6.55 -0.66
N LEU A 53 6.34 5.76 -0.97
CA LEU A 53 6.45 4.39 -1.46
C LEU A 53 5.59 4.21 -2.72
N PRO A 54 6.21 4.00 -3.89
CA PRO A 54 5.49 3.59 -5.09
C PRO A 54 4.80 2.25 -4.87
N ALA A 55 3.54 2.14 -5.28
CA ALA A 55 2.77 0.92 -5.16
C ALA A 55 2.01 0.58 -6.43
N VAL A 56 1.76 -0.71 -6.63
CA VAL A 56 1.05 -1.24 -7.79
C VAL A 56 0.01 -2.26 -7.35
N ILE A 57 -1.17 -2.17 -7.95
CA ILE A 57 -2.20 -3.20 -7.91
C ILE A 57 -2.30 -3.81 -9.30
N TRP A 58 -2.02 -5.11 -9.41
CA TRP A 58 -2.14 -5.83 -10.67
C TRP A 58 -3.60 -6.01 -11.07
N ARG A 59 -3.85 -6.24 -12.36
CA ARG A 59 -5.19 -6.24 -12.95
C ARG A 59 -6.13 -7.21 -12.23
N THR A 60 -5.66 -8.42 -11.95
CA THR A 60 -6.42 -9.48 -11.29
C THR A 60 -6.89 -9.05 -9.90
N THR A 61 -5.99 -8.45 -9.11
CA THR A 61 -6.30 -7.89 -7.80
C THR A 61 -7.19 -6.65 -7.90
N ALA A 62 -6.92 -5.75 -8.86
CA ALA A 62 -7.66 -4.52 -9.05
C ALA A 62 -9.14 -4.77 -9.35
N GLN A 63 -9.45 -5.83 -10.10
CA GLN A 63 -10.82 -6.25 -10.41
C GLN A 63 -11.60 -6.77 -9.17
N GLN A 64 -10.89 -7.22 -8.13
CA GLN A 64 -11.49 -7.75 -6.90
C GLN A 64 -11.61 -6.70 -5.79
N LEU A 65 -11.12 -5.48 -6.03
CA LEU A 65 -11.20 -4.41 -5.04
C LEU A 65 -12.65 -4.00 -4.78
N LYS A 66 -13.06 -4.08 -3.51
CA LYS A 66 -14.33 -3.54 -3.04
C LYS A 66 -14.31 -2.01 -2.98
N THR A 67 -13.13 -1.44 -2.74
CA THR A 67 -12.91 0.00 -2.58
C THR A 67 -12.04 0.51 -3.71
N LYS A 68 -12.53 1.53 -4.43
CA LYS A 68 -11.74 2.17 -5.49
C LYS A 68 -10.76 3.15 -4.84
N PRO A 69 -9.44 3.00 -5.06
CA PRO A 69 -8.44 3.92 -4.51
C PRO A 69 -8.56 5.30 -5.14
N ALA A 70 -8.47 6.34 -4.32
CA ALA A 70 -8.50 7.73 -4.74
C ALA A 70 -7.43 8.54 -3.99
N VAL A 71 -6.99 9.64 -4.60
CA VAL A 71 -6.02 10.56 -4.00
C VAL A 71 -6.62 11.18 -2.73
N GLY A 72 -5.81 11.30 -1.68
CA GLY A 72 -6.20 11.82 -0.36
C GLY A 72 -6.85 10.80 0.57
N MET A 73 -7.07 9.56 0.13
CA MET A 73 -7.58 8.51 1.00
C MET A 73 -6.50 8.01 1.96
N ASP A 74 -6.84 7.95 3.24
CA ASP A 74 -6.10 7.17 4.24
C ASP A 74 -6.48 5.69 4.08
N VAL A 75 -5.50 4.85 3.80
CA VAL A 75 -5.73 3.44 3.47
C VAL A 75 -4.87 2.52 4.30
N ILE A 76 -5.41 1.35 4.61
CA ILE A 76 -4.67 0.19 5.10
C ILE A 76 -4.52 -0.76 3.93
N VAL A 77 -3.28 -1.06 3.55
CA VAL A 77 -2.95 -1.96 2.44
C VAL A 77 -2.16 -3.16 2.94
N TYR A 78 -2.46 -4.33 2.40
CA TYR A 78 -1.68 -5.55 2.61
C TYR A 78 -0.98 -5.92 1.30
N GLY A 79 0.27 -6.34 1.39
CA GLY A 79 1.06 -6.68 0.22
C GLY A 79 2.51 -6.98 0.55
N ARG A 80 3.36 -6.90 -0.47
CA ARG A 80 4.78 -7.22 -0.36
C ARG A 80 5.67 -6.25 -1.11
N LEU A 81 6.89 -6.06 -0.65
CA LEU A 81 7.90 -5.31 -1.39
C LEU A 81 8.49 -6.16 -2.51
N SER A 82 8.83 -5.51 -3.62
CA SER A 82 9.51 -6.13 -4.75
C SER A 82 10.32 -5.06 -5.51
N VAL A 83 11.24 -5.49 -6.36
CA VAL A 83 12.02 -4.59 -7.23
C VAL A 83 11.58 -4.76 -8.67
N TYR A 84 11.23 -3.64 -9.31
CA TYR A 84 11.03 -3.58 -10.75
C TYR A 84 12.40 -3.56 -11.45
N ALA A 85 12.87 -4.76 -11.80
CA ALA A 85 14.21 -5.00 -12.32
C ALA A 85 14.64 -4.08 -13.48
N PRO A 86 13.78 -3.74 -14.48
CA PRO A 86 14.19 -2.86 -15.59
C PRO A 86 14.66 -1.46 -15.17
N HIS A 87 14.22 -0.97 -14.01
CA HIS A 87 14.59 0.36 -13.51
C HIS A 87 15.23 0.34 -12.11
N GLY A 88 15.43 -0.85 -11.52
CA GLY A 88 15.98 -0.99 -10.17
C GLY A 88 15.16 -0.30 -9.07
N LYS A 89 13.89 0.04 -9.34
CA LYS A 89 13.03 0.74 -8.38
C LYS A 89 12.29 -0.28 -7.52
N TYR A 90 12.33 -0.11 -6.20
CA TYR A 90 11.45 -0.87 -5.32
C TYR A 90 10.02 -0.35 -5.43
N GLN A 91 9.08 -1.26 -5.23
CA GLN A 91 7.65 -0.97 -5.26
C GLN A 91 6.91 -1.92 -4.32
N PHE A 92 5.78 -1.47 -3.82
CA PHE A 92 4.89 -2.28 -3.01
C PHE A 92 3.77 -2.88 -3.88
N ILE A 93 3.70 -4.21 -3.93
CA ILE A 93 2.66 -4.93 -4.65
C ILE A 93 1.50 -5.13 -3.67
N ILE A 94 0.44 -4.36 -3.85
CA ILE A 94 -0.75 -4.40 -3.02
C ILE A 94 -1.64 -5.57 -3.45
N GLN A 95 -2.03 -6.40 -2.48
CA GLN A 95 -2.95 -7.52 -2.63
C GLN A 95 -4.34 -7.22 -2.05
N SER A 96 -4.42 -6.35 -1.04
CA SER A 96 -5.69 -5.89 -0.47
C SER A 96 -5.58 -4.42 -0.08
N LEU A 97 -6.67 -3.67 -0.25
CA LEU A 97 -6.76 -2.25 0.09
C LEU A 97 -8.08 -2.00 0.80
N GLN A 98 -7.99 -1.33 1.96
CA GLN A 98 -9.12 -0.92 2.76
C GLN A 98 -9.01 0.58 3.09
N ASP A 99 -10.15 1.26 3.13
CA ASP A 99 -10.26 2.63 3.61
C ASP A 99 -10.11 2.67 5.14
N ALA A 100 -9.07 3.33 5.64
CA ALA A 100 -8.80 3.49 7.06
C ALA A 100 -9.78 4.49 7.71
N GLY A 101 -10.24 5.48 6.94
CA GLY A 101 -11.10 6.57 7.41
C GLY A 101 -12.51 6.12 7.80
N ARG A 102 -13.07 5.08 7.17
CA ARG A 102 -14.35 4.49 7.59
C ARG A 102 -14.28 3.78 8.93
N GLY A 103 -13.16 3.10 9.21
CA GLY A 103 -12.97 2.40 10.49
C GLY A 103 -12.86 3.38 11.65
N GLU A 104 -12.06 4.44 11.49
CA GLU A 104 -11.90 5.43 12.56
C GLU A 104 -13.16 6.28 12.78
N LEU A 105 -13.89 6.64 11.72
CA LEU A 105 -15.18 7.31 11.86
C LEU A 105 -16.21 6.40 12.56
N TYR A 106 -16.22 5.10 12.25
CA TYR A 106 -17.09 4.12 12.91
C TYR A 106 -16.72 3.92 14.39
N ILE A 107 -15.42 3.83 14.71
CA ILE A 107 -14.94 3.76 16.11
C ILE A 107 -15.34 5.02 16.88
N ARG A 108 -15.17 6.21 16.29
CA ARG A 108 -15.59 7.47 16.91
C ARG A 108 -17.11 7.57 17.05
N TYR A 109 -17.86 7.07 16.08
CA TYR A 109 -19.32 7.00 16.13
C TYR A 109 -19.80 6.07 17.26
N GLU A 110 -19.22 4.87 17.39
CA GLU A 110 -19.54 3.94 18.50
C GLU A 110 -19.16 4.55 19.86
N ALA A 111 -17.98 5.18 19.97
CA ALA A 111 -17.58 5.87 21.19
C ALA A 111 -18.51 7.05 21.55
N LEU A 112 -18.99 7.80 20.55
CA LEU A 112 -19.97 8.87 20.75
C LEU A 112 -21.34 8.33 21.14
N LYS A 113 -21.76 7.21 20.54
CA LYS A 113 -23.03 6.54 20.86
C LYS A 113 -23.04 6.04 22.30
N VAL A 114 -21.93 5.44 22.78
CA VAL A 114 -21.78 5.03 24.18
C VAL A 114 -21.91 6.25 25.11
N LYS A 115 -21.19 7.35 24.81
CA LYS A 115 -21.30 8.58 25.60
C LYS A 115 -22.72 9.17 25.63
N LEU A 116 -23.43 9.19 24.50
CA LEU A 116 -24.80 9.71 24.45
C LEU A 116 -25.80 8.85 25.26
N ILE A 117 -25.57 7.54 25.32
CA ILE A 117 -26.34 6.62 26.18
C ILE A 117 -26.01 6.87 27.66
N GLU A 118 -24.74 7.07 28.01
CA GLU A 118 -24.31 7.39 29.38
C GLU A 118 -24.82 8.76 29.86
N ASP A 119 -24.88 9.75 28.97
CA ASP A 119 -25.38 11.10 29.25
C ASP A 119 -26.92 11.19 29.26
N GLY A 120 -27.64 10.08 29.03
CA GLY A 120 -29.10 9.99 29.13
C GLY A 120 -29.87 10.72 28.01
N LEU A 121 -29.24 10.96 26.86
CA LEU A 121 -29.79 11.72 25.73
C LEU A 121 -30.47 10.86 24.65
N CYS A 122 -30.73 9.57 24.91
CA CYS A 122 -31.51 8.67 24.07
C CYS A 122 -32.32 7.69 24.91
#